data_AF-A0A7V5DC18-F1
#
_entry.id   AF-A0A7V5DC18-F1
#
_cell.length_a   1.000
_cell.length_b   1.000
_cell.length_c   1.000
_cell.angle_alpha   90.00
_cell.angle_beta   90.00
_cell.angle_gamma   90.00
#
_symmetry.space_group_name_H-M   'P 1'
#
loop_
_entity.id
_entity.type
_entity.pdbx_description
1 polymer ?
#
loop_
_entity_poly.entity_id
_entity_poly.type
_entity_poly.pdbx_seq_one_letter_code
_entity_poly.pdbx_strand_id
1 'polypeptide(L)'
;MRLSPVLIFYKHKHPIAVIYKVKLKNADDMVLLDDHVYEALSADPYLSKVDFINNLRKHSSGCAVFQKTWKKADGNFKTETIYLHKLIAEKFLGQQKKGSRNLVGTKNGDKLDCRLENITWRSRSIASRQRKTSSRTGFTGVYQEHNRYRAVISINGKSVHLGMFDTPEEAAAAYNKRSKEVYGEEGKINKVRGWQ
;
A
#
# COMPACT_ATOMS: atom_id res chain seq x y z
N MET A 1 20.55 60.96 7.93
CA MET A 1 19.64 60.06 7.19
C MET A 1 20.00 58.61 7.51
N ARG A 2 19.22 57.93 8.36
CA ARG A 2 19.42 56.51 8.67
C ARG A 2 18.62 55.68 7.67
N LEU A 3 19.33 54.91 6.84
CA LEU A 3 18.71 53.90 5.97
C LEU A 3 18.34 52.69 6.83
N SER A 4 17.05 52.44 6.98
CA SER A 4 16.52 51.23 7.59
C SER A 4 16.82 50.01 6.69
N PRO A 5 17.28 48.87 7.22
CA PRO A 5 17.43 47.68 6.42
C PRO A 5 16.05 47.12 6.05
N VAL A 6 15.82 46.96 4.75
CA VAL A 6 14.63 46.34 4.17
C VAL A 6 14.62 44.86 4.53
N LEU A 7 13.60 44.41 5.25
CA LEU A 7 13.37 42.99 5.54
C LEU A 7 12.85 42.31 4.26
N ILE A 8 13.73 41.70 3.48
CA ILE A 8 13.32 40.88 2.34
C ILE A 8 12.97 39.50 2.87
N PHE A 9 11.67 39.22 3.03
CA PHE A 9 11.18 37.86 3.23
C PHE A 9 11.42 37.05 1.96
N TYR A 10 12.55 36.35 1.88
CA TYR A 10 12.67 35.22 0.96
C TYR A 10 11.74 34.11 1.46
N LYS A 11 10.50 34.08 0.94
CA LYS A 11 9.69 32.85 0.88
C LYS A 11 10.41 31.90 -0.09
N HIS A 12 11.41 31.19 0.41
CA HIS A 12 12.08 30.15 -0.34
C HIS A 12 11.67 28.77 0.15
N LYS A 13 10.90 28.13 -0.73
CA LYS A 13 10.93 26.72 -1.13
C LYS A 13 10.59 25.69 -0.04
N HIS A 14 9.58 24.89 -0.36
CA HIS A 14 9.14 23.66 0.29
C HIS A 14 10.22 23.04 1.18
N PRO A 15 9.94 22.75 2.47
CA PRO A 15 10.90 22.06 3.32
C PRO A 15 11.32 20.77 2.61
N ILE A 16 12.63 20.50 2.59
CA ILE A 16 13.19 19.25 2.08
C ILE A 16 12.44 18.13 2.80
N ALA A 17 11.65 17.35 2.07
CA ALA A 17 10.88 16.26 2.64
C ALA A 17 11.86 15.23 3.23
N VAL A 18 12.01 15.25 4.56
CA VAL A 18 12.83 14.26 5.26
C VAL A 18 12.04 12.96 5.30
N ILE A 19 12.67 11.89 4.83
CA ILE A 19 12.10 10.55 4.90
C ILE A 19 12.75 9.82 6.08
N TYR A 20 11.93 9.49 7.08
CA TYR A 20 12.37 8.68 8.20
C TYR A 20 12.38 7.20 7.84
N LYS A 21 13.44 6.50 8.25
CA LYS A 21 13.61 5.05 8.13
C LYS A 21 13.58 4.42 9.50
N VAL A 22 12.50 3.72 9.84
CA VAL A 22 12.31 3.10 11.16
C VAL A 22 12.58 1.60 11.05
N LYS A 23 13.59 1.11 11.76
CA LYS A 23 13.93 -0.32 11.79
C LYS A 23 12.83 -1.12 12.50
N LEU A 24 12.43 -2.26 11.92
CA LEU A 24 11.49 -3.18 12.57
C LEU A 24 12.23 -4.06 13.59
N LYS A 25 11.63 -4.30 14.76
CA LYS A 25 12.33 -5.02 15.83
C LYS A 25 12.59 -6.51 15.59
N ASN A 26 11.88 -7.11 14.63
CA ASN A 26 11.94 -8.54 14.34
C ASN A 26 12.40 -8.85 12.91
N ALA A 27 12.94 -7.87 12.19
CA ALA A 27 13.42 -8.03 10.82
C ALA A 27 14.44 -6.92 10.50
N ASP A 28 15.29 -7.13 9.50
CA ASP A 28 16.21 -6.07 9.03
C ASP A 28 15.52 -5.02 8.14
N ASP A 29 14.25 -5.24 7.81
CA ASP A 29 13.46 -4.28 7.05
C ASP A 29 13.24 -2.96 7.82
N MET A 30 13.09 -1.89 7.05
CA MET A 30 12.76 -0.56 7.55
C MET A 30 11.42 -0.10 6.98
N VAL A 31 10.68 0.67 7.79
CA VAL A 31 9.50 1.40 7.35
C VAL A 31 9.92 2.79 6.90
N LEU A 32 9.33 3.26 5.81
CA LEU A 32 9.47 4.64 5.35
C LEU A 32 8.29 5.49 5.84
N LEU A 33 8.58 6.66 6.40
CA LEU A 33 7.59 7.63 6.87
C LEU A 33 7.97 9.03 6.40
N ASP A 34 6.96 9.85 6.11
CA ASP A 34 7.16 11.30 5.99
C ASP A 34 7.52 11.88 7.36
N ASP A 35 8.25 13.00 7.33
CA ASP A 35 8.66 13.77 8.50
C ASP A 35 7.53 14.10 9.47
N HIS A 36 6.51 14.80 9.00
CA HIS A 36 5.38 15.23 9.79
C HIS A 36 4.54 14.03 10.30
N VAL A 37 4.56 12.89 9.61
CA VAL A 37 3.93 11.66 10.10
C VAL A 37 4.74 11.11 11.28
N TYR A 38 6.06 11.01 11.14
CA TYR A 38 6.94 10.56 12.23
C TYR A 38 6.79 11.44 13.48
N GLU A 39 6.82 12.76 13.31
CA GLU A 39 6.68 13.71 14.43
C GLU A 39 5.32 13.59 15.11
N ALA A 40 4.24 13.51 14.34
CA ALA A 40 2.89 13.37 14.91
C ALA A 40 2.70 12.04 15.67
N LEU A 41 3.31 10.95 15.21
CA LEU A 41 3.27 9.67 15.92
C LEU A 41 4.13 9.71 17.20
N SER A 42 5.25 10.41 17.17
CA SER A 42 6.14 10.59 18.32
C SER A 42 5.54 11.49 19.40
N ALA A 43 4.77 12.51 18.99
CA ALA A 43 4.09 13.43 19.89
C ALA A 43 2.76 12.91 20.46
N ASP A 44 2.20 11.82 19.90
CA ASP A 44 0.96 11.23 20.40
C ASP A 44 1.18 10.64 21.82
N PRO A 45 0.46 11.11 22.85
CA PRO A 45 0.72 10.69 24.23
C PRO A 45 0.60 9.19 24.47
N TYR A 46 -0.32 8.53 23.77
CA TYR A 46 -0.51 7.09 23.92
C TYR A 46 0.61 6.31 23.20
N LEU A 47 0.89 6.67 21.94
CA LEU A 47 1.90 5.98 21.14
C LEU A 47 3.31 6.14 21.73
N SER A 48 3.63 7.32 22.24
CA SER A 48 4.87 7.58 22.97
C SER A 48 4.97 6.73 24.24
N LYS A 49 3.91 6.67 25.05
CA LYS A 49 3.85 5.85 26.28
C LYS A 49 4.09 4.36 26.03
N VAL A 50 3.64 3.83 24.90
CA VAL A 50 3.84 2.41 24.56
C VAL A 50 5.09 2.16 23.71
N ASP A 51 5.91 3.19 23.51
CA ASP A 51 7.11 3.17 22.68
C ASP A 51 6.82 2.59 21.28
N PHE A 52 5.73 3.07 20.68
CA PHE A 52 5.09 2.49 19.51
C PHE A 52 6.06 2.33 18.33
N ILE A 53 6.81 3.39 17.99
CA ILE A 53 7.70 3.45 16.82
C ILE A 53 8.81 2.41 16.94
N ASN A 54 9.52 2.37 18.07
CA ASN A 54 10.61 1.42 18.29
C ASN A 54 10.12 -0.03 18.45
N ASN A 55 8.82 -0.21 18.77
CA ASN A 55 8.21 -1.52 18.90
C ASN A 55 7.48 -2.03 17.65
N LEU A 56 7.59 -1.31 16.53
CA LEU A 56 7.06 -1.79 15.25
C LEU A 56 7.75 -3.09 14.83
N ARG A 57 6.95 -4.05 14.37
CA ARG A 57 7.38 -5.35 13.87
C ARG A 57 6.76 -5.65 12.51
N LYS A 58 7.43 -6.47 11.71
CA LYS A 58 6.91 -7.02 10.46
C LYS A 58 5.89 -8.10 10.76
N HIS A 59 4.66 -7.90 10.29
CA HIS A 59 3.61 -8.91 10.31
C HIS A 59 3.78 -9.91 9.17
N SER A 60 3.19 -11.11 9.28
CA SER A 60 3.24 -12.15 8.23
C SER A 60 2.66 -11.68 6.89
N SER A 61 1.74 -10.72 6.92
CA SER A 61 1.19 -10.08 5.72
C SER A 61 2.15 -9.07 5.06
N GLY A 62 3.31 -8.80 5.65
CA GLY A 62 4.35 -7.89 5.17
C GLY A 62 4.20 -6.42 5.58
N CYS A 63 3.16 -6.05 6.34
CA CYS A 63 3.01 -4.68 6.86
C CYS A 63 3.69 -4.51 8.23
N ALA A 64 3.95 -3.25 8.59
CA ALA A 64 4.39 -2.88 9.93
C ALA A 64 3.21 -2.81 10.90
N VAL A 65 3.38 -3.44 12.07
CA VAL A 65 2.40 -3.47 13.15
C VAL A 65 3.09 -3.26 14.50
N PHE A 66 2.37 -2.64 15.42
CA PHE A 66 2.65 -2.76 16.85
C PHE A 66 1.68 -3.79 17.43
N GLN A 67 2.17 -4.67 18.29
CA GLN A 67 1.34 -5.63 18.99
C GLN A 67 1.84 -5.80 20.42
N LYS A 68 0.92 -5.70 21.38
CA LYS A 68 1.22 -5.88 22.81
C LYS A 68 0.12 -6.70 23.46
N THR A 69 0.51 -7.67 24.28
CA THR A 69 -0.41 -8.52 25.03
C THR A 69 -0.24 -8.26 26.52
N TRP A 70 -1.35 -8.10 27.23
CA TRP A 70 -1.37 -7.93 28.68
C TRP A 70 -2.30 -8.94 29.33
N LYS A 71 -1.88 -9.43 30.49
CA LYS A 71 -2.71 -10.24 31.37
C LYS A 71 -3.69 -9.32 32.11
N LYS A 72 -4.97 -9.67 32.06
CA LYS A 72 -6.05 -8.98 32.77
C LYS A 72 -6.20 -9.56 34.18
N ALA A 73 -6.93 -8.84 35.03
CA ALA A 73 -7.22 -9.25 36.40
C ALA A 73 -8.08 -10.54 36.49
N ASP A 74 -8.89 -10.83 35.46
CA ASP A 74 -9.69 -12.06 35.33
C ASP A 74 -8.86 -13.28 34.89
N GLY A 75 -7.53 -13.14 34.78
CA GLY A 75 -6.63 -14.18 34.31
C GLY A 75 -6.54 -14.31 32.78
N ASN A 76 -7.44 -13.66 32.03
CA ASN A 76 -7.42 -13.69 30.57
C ASN A 76 -6.34 -12.77 30.00
N PHE A 77 -6.03 -12.94 28.71
CA PHE A 77 -5.13 -12.04 27.99
C PHE A 77 -5.92 -11.09 27.09
N LYS A 78 -5.41 -9.87 26.92
CA LYS A 78 -5.85 -8.95 25.87
C LYS A 78 -4.66 -8.62 25.00
N THR A 79 -4.86 -8.72 23.70
CA THR A 79 -3.86 -8.32 22.70
C THR A 79 -4.39 -7.10 21.97
N GLU A 80 -3.61 -6.04 21.95
CA GLU A 80 -3.82 -4.92 21.06
C GLU A 80 -2.91 -5.05 19.86
N THR A 81 -3.44 -4.70 18.69
CA THR A 81 -2.69 -4.66 17.45
C THR A 81 -3.02 -3.38 16.72
N ILE A 82 -2.00 -2.57 16.47
CA ILE A 82 -2.09 -1.31 15.73
C ILE A 82 -1.33 -1.49 14.43
N TYR A 83 -2.05 -1.39 13.32
CA TYR A 83 -1.47 -1.45 11.98
C TYR A 83 -1.02 -0.05 11.58
N LEU A 84 0.28 0.13 11.32
CA LEU A 84 0.85 1.45 11.09
C LEU A 84 0.21 2.16 9.89
N HIS A 85 0.17 1.51 8.73
CA HIS A 85 -0.47 2.05 7.53
C HIS A 85 -1.94 2.46 7.76
N LYS A 86 -2.68 1.69 8.58
CA LYS A 86 -4.07 2.01 8.91
C LYS A 86 -4.18 3.24 9.81
N LEU A 87 -3.36 3.29 10.87
CA LEU A 87 -3.29 4.43 11.78
C LEU A 87 -2.99 5.72 11.02
N ILE A 88 -2.00 5.69 10.12
CA ILE A 88 -1.64 6.84 9.28
C ILE A 88 -2.80 7.23 8.37
N ALA A 89 -3.43 6.27 7.68
CA ALA A 89 -4.57 6.56 6.82
C ALA A 89 -5.76 7.19 7.58
N GLU A 90 -6.02 6.73 8.81
CA GLU A 90 -7.10 7.26 9.65
C GLU A 90 -6.79 8.68 10.16
N LYS A 91 -5.54 8.95 10.57
CA LYS A 91 -5.13 10.28 11.06
C LYS A 91 -4.99 11.33 9.95
N PHE A 92 -4.44 10.97 8.79
CA PHE A 92 -4.03 11.95 7.77
C PHE A 92 -4.87 11.93 6.49
N LEU A 93 -5.53 10.81 6.20
CA LEU A 93 -6.27 10.58 4.96
C LEU A 93 -7.74 10.21 5.21
N GLY A 94 -8.26 10.47 6.41
CA GLY A 94 -9.62 10.08 6.82
C GLY A 94 -10.71 10.64 5.90
N GLN A 95 -10.53 11.85 5.38
CA GLN A 95 -11.38 12.53 4.40
C GLN A 95 -11.51 11.78 3.05
N GLN A 96 -10.55 10.93 2.71
CA GLN A 96 -10.57 10.13 1.49
C GLN A 96 -11.36 8.82 1.64
N LYS A 97 -11.65 8.40 2.88
CA LYS A 97 -12.42 7.19 3.18
C LYS A 97 -13.89 7.41 2.81
N LYS A 98 -14.36 6.75 1.74
CA LYS A 98 -15.74 6.94 1.21
C LYS A 98 -16.37 5.63 0.77
N GLY A 99 -17.60 5.38 1.23
CA GLY A 99 -18.40 4.23 0.80
C GLY A 99 -17.64 2.90 0.91
N SER A 100 -17.54 2.18 -0.20
CA SER A 100 -16.82 0.90 -0.27
C SER A 100 -15.29 1.03 -0.21
N ARG A 101 -14.72 2.25 -0.33
CA ARG A 101 -13.28 2.52 -0.18
C ARG A 101 -12.94 2.71 1.29
N ASN A 102 -13.00 1.61 2.03
CA ASN A 102 -12.79 1.57 3.49
C ASN A 102 -11.64 0.63 3.91
N LEU A 103 -10.87 0.09 2.96
CA LEU A 103 -9.71 -0.75 3.21
C LEU A 103 -8.43 0.00 2.84
N VAL A 104 -7.47 0.03 3.76
CA VAL A 104 -6.18 0.68 3.52
C VAL A 104 -5.27 -0.26 2.71
N GLY A 105 -4.54 0.31 1.76
CA GLY A 105 -3.49 -0.36 1.02
C GLY A 105 -2.39 0.61 0.62
N THR A 106 -1.48 0.12 -0.21
CA THR A 106 -0.40 0.92 -0.79
C THR A 106 -0.45 0.90 -2.31
N LYS A 107 -0.07 2.01 -2.93
CA LYS A 107 -0.12 2.18 -4.39
C LYS A 107 0.97 1.37 -5.09
N ASN A 108 2.19 1.36 -4.54
CA ASN A 108 3.32 0.61 -5.09
C ASN A 108 3.35 -0.89 -4.66
N GLY A 109 2.44 -1.29 -3.77
CA GLY A 109 2.34 -2.67 -3.27
C GLY A 109 3.35 -3.04 -2.18
N ASP A 110 4.30 -2.16 -1.86
CA ASP A 110 5.14 -2.27 -0.67
C ASP A 110 4.35 -1.77 0.54
N LYS A 111 4.25 -2.57 1.59
CA LYS A 111 3.49 -2.24 2.81
C LYS A 111 4.35 -1.63 3.92
N LEU A 112 5.66 -1.51 3.69
CA LEU A 112 6.60 -0.85 4.59
C LEU A 112 6.90 0.58 4.12
N ASP A 113 6.62 0.91 2.86
CA ASP A 113 6.51 2.29 2.40
C ASP A 113 5.18 2.91 2.89
N CYS A 114 5.21 3.49 4.09
CA CYS A 114 4.06 4.11 4.75
C CYS A 114 4.00 5.63 4.54
N ARG A 115 4.67 6.16 3.51
CA ARG A 115 4.54 7.56 3.13
C ARG A 115 3.11 7.87 2.65
N LEU A 116 2.60 9.06 2.94
CA LEU A 116 1.23 9.48 2.62
C LEU A 116 0.91 9.37 1.14
N GLU A 117 1.89 9.69 0.28
CA GLU A 117 1.73 9.57 -1.17
C GLU A 117 1.47 8.13 -1.62
N ASN A 118 1.96 7.13 -0.87
CA ASN A 118 1.83 5.72 -1.18
C ASN A 118 0.61 5.07 -0.51
N ILE A 119 0.13 5.60 0.61
CA ILE A 119 -1.06 5.10 1.30
C ILE A 119 -2.34 5.47 0.53
N THR A 120 -3.30 4.55 0.47
CA THR A 120 -4.58 4.79 -0.19
C THR A 120 -5.74 4.02 0.45
N TRP A 121 -6.92 4.61 0.42
CA TRP A 121 -8.18 3.92 0.67
C TRP A 121 -8.70 3.29 -0.61
N ARG A 122 -8.97 1.99 -0.56
CA ARG A 122 -9.45 1.20 -1.70
C ARG A 122 -10.61 0.32 -1.27
N SER A 123 -11.35 -0.16 -2.27
CA SER A 123 -12.38 -1.16 -2.06
C SER A 123 -11.79 -2.56 -1.95
N ARG A 124 -12.59 -3.50 -1.43
CA ARG A 124 -12.20 -4.91 -1.36
C ARG A 124 -12.00 -5.52 -2.76
N SER A 125 -12.77 -5.09 -3.75
CA SER A 125 -12.65 -5.56 -5.14
C SER A 125 -11.31 -5.13 -5.76
N ILE A 126 -10.91 -3.88 -5.57
CA ILE A 126 -9.58 -3.39 -6.00
C ILE A 126 -8.47 -4.17 -5.30
N ALA A 127 -8.56 -4.34 -3.98
CA ALA A 127 -7.57 -5.08 -3.21
C ALA A 127 -7.44 -6.54 -3.68
N SER A 128 -8.56 -7.20 -4.02
CA SER A 128 -8.56 -8.56 -4.55
C SER A 128 -7.90 -8.64 -5.93
N ARG A 129 -8.23 -7.68 -6.82
CA ARG A 129 -7.70 -7.60 -8.19
C ARG A 129 -6.18 -7.42 -8.19
N GLN A 130 -5.66 -6.58 -7.31
CA GLN A 130 -4.24 -6.22 -7.23
C GLN A 130 -3.36 -7.23 -6.45
N ARG A 131 -3.92 -8.37 -6.00
CA ARG A 131 -3.10 -9.41 -5.34
C ARG A 131 -2.02 -9.93 -6.26
N LYS A 132 -0.88 -10.34 -5.70
CA LYS A 132 0.16 -11.06 -6.45
C LYS A 132 -0.45 -12.30 -7.11
N THR A 133 0.00 -12.60 -8.33
CA THR A 133 -0.48 -13.78 -9.07
C THR A 133 0.09 -15.05 -8.46
N SER A 134 -0.71 -16.11 -8.44
CA SER A 134 -0.26 -17.47 -8.15
C SER A 134 -0.31 -18.36 -9.39
N SER A 135 -0.53 -17.78 -10.57
CA SER A 135 -0.58 -18.52 -11.82
C SER A 135 0.80 -19.12 -12.15
N ARG A 136 0.80 -20.36 -12.64
CA ARG A 136 2.00 -21.07 -13.10
C ARG A 136 2.70 -20.37 -14.27
N THR A 137 1.95 -19.59 -15.06
CA THR A 137 2.49 -18.81 -16.18
C THR A 137 3.18 -17.52 -15.73
N GLY A 138 3.07 -17.15 -14.44
CA GLY A 138 3.57 -15.86 -13.95
C GLY A 138 2.68 -14.66 -14.28
N PHE A 139 1.58 -14.84 -15.02
CA PHE A 139 0.66 -13.77 -15.40
C PHE A 139 -0.74 -13.99 -14.84
N THR A 140 -1.37 -12.92 -14.36
CA THR A 140 -2.77 -12.96 -13.90
C THR A 140 -3.71 -13.14 -15.08
N GLY A 141 -4.68 -14.04 -14.92
CA GLY A 141 -5.69 -14.31 -15.94
C GLY A 141 -5.19 -15.15 -17.10
N VAL A 142 -3.95 -15.67 -17.05
CA VAL A 142 -3.36 -16.49 -18.11
C VAL A 142 -3.18 -17.92 -17.62
N TYR A 143 -3.74 -18.86 -18.37
CA TYR A 143 -3.72 -20.29 -18.07
C TYR A 143 -3.20 -21.05 -19.29
N GLN A 144 -2.31 -22.03 -19.08
CA GLN A 144 -1.85 -22.91 -20.16
C GLN A 144 -2.87 -24.03 -20.37
N GLU A 145 -3.24 -24.26 -21.63
CA GLU A 145 -4.14 -25.32 -22.06
C GLU A 145 -3.51 -26.02 -23.27
N HIS A 146 -3.03 -27.24 -23.04
CA HIS A 146 -2.17 -27.97 -23.99
C HIS A 146 -1.00 -27.10 -24.47
N ASN A 147 -0.95 -26.79 -25.76
CA ASN A 147 0.11 -26.01 -26.41
C ASN A 147 -0.24 -24.53 -26.57
N ARG A 148 -1.35 -24.06 -25.99
CA ARG A 148 -1.83 -22.67 -26.12
C ARG A 148 -2.11 -22.05 -24.75
N TYR A 149 -2.28 -20.73 -24.74
CA TYR A 149 -2.50 -19.95 -23.52
C TYR A 149 -3.83 -19.22 -23.60
N ARG A 150 -4.71 -19.50 -22.64
CA ARG A 150 -6.00 -18.86 -22.50
C ARG A 150 -5.90 -17.59 -21.66
N ALA A 151 -6.43 -16.48 -22.16
CA ALA A 151 -6.59 -15.25 -21.38
C ALA A 151 -8.04 -15.09 -20.88
N VAL A 152 -8.18 -14.74 -19.60
CA VAL A 152 -9.46 -14.55 -18.93
C VAL A 152 -9.40 -13.40 -17.94
N ILE A 153 -10.45 -12.59 -17.90
CA ILE A 153 -10.64 -11.54 -16.89
C ILE A 153 -11.98 -11.71 -16.17
N SER A 154 -12.03 -11.42 -14.88
CA SER A 154 -13.30 -11.33 -14.15
C SER A 154 -13.83 -9.90 -14.22
N ILE A 155 -15.09 -9.73 -14.61
CA ILE A 155 -15.82 -8.46 -14.66
C ILE A 155 -17.15 -8.64 -13.93
N ASN A 156 -17.37 -7.85 -12.87
CA ASN A 156 -18.58 -7.93 -12.03
C ASN A 156 -18.90 -9.37 -11.56
N GLY A 157 -17.86 -10.13 -11.20
CA GLY A 157 -17.98 -11.52 -10.75
C GLY A 157 -18.11 -12.56 -11.86
N LYS A 158 -18.26 -12.15 -13.14
CA LYS A 158 -18.35 -13.06 -14.28
C LYS A 158 -16.99 -13.22 -14.97
N SER A 159 -16.68 -14.46 -15.34
CA SER A 159 -15.46 -14.78 -16.09
C SER A 159 -15.67 -14.48 -17.58
N VAL A 160 -14.76 -13.71 -18.19
CA VAL A 160 -14.80 -13.33 -19.60
C VAL A 160 -13.57 -13.88 -20.30
N HIS A 161 -13.81 -14.73 -21.31
CA HIS A 161 -12.76 -15.28 -22.18
C HIS A 161 -12.30 -14.21 -23.17
N LEU A 162 -10.98 -13.97 -23.23
CA LEU A 162 -10.38 -12.95 -24.09
C LEU A 162 -9.71 -13.54 -25.33
N GLY A 163 -9.51 -14.85 -25.37
CA GLY A 163 -8.93 -15.56 -26.49
C GLY A 163 -7.90 -16.61 -26.09
N MET A 164 -7.44 -17.33 -27.11
CA MET A 164 -6.36 -18.31 -27.06
C MET A 164 -5.17 -17.79 -27.87
N PHE A 165 -3.99 -17.85 -27.27
CA PHE A 165 -2.74 -17.29 -27.81
C PHE A 165 -1.66 -18.35 -27.81
N ASP A 166 -0.60 -18.11 -28.57
CA ASP A 166 0.48 -19.08 -28.73
C ASP A 166 1.56 -18.90 -27.65
N THR A 167 1.65 -17.70 -27.07
CA THR A 167 2.55 -17.38 -25.96
C THR A 167 1.81 -16.85 -24.72
N PRO A 168 2.37 -17.04 -23.51
CA PRO A 168 1.77 -16.47 -22.31
C PRO A 168 1.85 -14.94 -22.27
N GLU A 169 2.85 -14.33 -22.93
CA GLU A 169 3.01 -12.88 -23.06
C GLU A 169 1.91 -12.25 -23.90
N GLU A 170 1.52 -12.84 -25.03
CA GLU A 170 0.39 -12.38 -25.85
C GLU A 170 -0.92 -12.46 -25.06
N ALA A 171 -1.15 -13.57 -24.37
CA ALA A 171 -2.31 -13.74 -23.50
C ALA A 171 -2.34 -12.70 -22.37
N ALA A 172 -1.18 -12.41 -21.79
CA ALA A 172 -1.02 -11.39 -20.76
C ALA A 172 -1.24 -9.98 -21.29
N ALA A 173 -0.80 -9.67 -22.52
CA ALA A 173 -1.06 -8.41 -23.20
C ALA A 173 -2.57 -8.22 -23.49
N ALA A 174 -3.26 -9.26 -23.95
CA ALA A 174 -4.72 -9.24 -24.12
C ALA A 174 -5.45 -8.99 -22.77
N TYR A 175 -4.99 -9.62 -21.70
CA TYR A 175 -5.48 -9.33 -20.35
C TYR A 175 -5.26 -7.87 -19.95
N ASN A 176 -4.04 -7.34 -20.16
CA ASN A 176 -3.70 -5.97 -19.79
C ASN A 176 -4.58 -4.96 -20.53
N LYS A 177 -4.78 -5.16 -21.84
CA LYS A 177 -5.65 -4.33 -22.67
C LYS A 177 -7.04 -4.26 -22.07
N ARG A 178 -7.65 -5.43 -21.83
CA ARG A 178 -9.01 -5.50 -21.29
C ARG A 178 -9.11 -4.97 -19.86
N SER A 179 -8.08 -5.19 -19.04
CA SER A 179 -8.01 -4.68 -17.66
C SER A 179 -8.00 -3.16 -17.64
N LYS A 180 -7.20 -2.52 -18.51
CA LYS A 180 -7.13 -1.06 -18.66
C LYS A 180 -8.45 -0.48 -19.18
N GLU A 181 -9.07 -1.12 -20.18
CA GLU A 181 -10.38 -0.70 -20.72
C GLU A 181 -11.49 -0.70 -19.66
N VAL A 182 -11.54 -1.73 -18.81
CA VAL A 182 -12.66 -1.93 -17.86
C VAL A 182 -12.42 -1.23 -16.53
N TYR A 183 -11.16 -1.16 -16.08
CA TYR A 183 -10.82 -0.73 -14.73
C TYR A 183 -9.92 0.50 -14.67
N GLY A 184 -9.43 1.00 -15.81
CA GLY A 184 -8.50 2.13 -15.87
C GLY A 184 -7.26 1.89 -15.00
N GLU A 185 -6.88 2.93 -14.24
CA GLU A 185 -5.74 2.91 -13.32
C GLU A 185 -5.90 1.93 -12.15
N GLU A 186 -7.12 1.51 -11.82
CA GLU A 186 -7.37 0.49 -10.80
C GLU A 186 -7.27 -0.94 -11.36
N GLY A 187 -7.03 -1.08 -12.67
CA GLY A 187 -6.79 -2.34 -13.34
C GLY A 187 -5.47 -2.98 -12.93
N LYS A 188 -5.43 -4.31 -12.89
CA LYS A 188 -4.15 -5.01 -12.72
C LYS A 188 -3.47 -5.13 -14.07
N ILE A 189 -2.18 -4.82 -14.13
CA ILE A 189 -1.35 -4.95 -15.32
C ILE A 189 -0.24 -5.98 -15.05
N ASN A 190 -0.16 -6.98 -15.92
CA ASN A 190 0.93 -7.94 -15.98
C ASN A 190 2.18 -7.28 -16.56
N LYS A 191 3.36 -7.61 -16.01
CA LYS A 191 4.64 -7.10 -16.52
C LYS A 191 5.06 -7.88 -17.78
N VAL A 192 4.67 -7.39 -18.95
CA VAL A 192 5.02 -7.97 -20.26
C VAL A 192 6.06 -7.07 -20.93
N ARG A 193 7.07 -7.67 -21.58
CA ARG A 193 8.07 -6.89 -22.33
C ARG A 193 7.37 -6.10 -23.45
N GLY A 194 7.65 -4.80 -23.55
CA GLY A 194 7.08 -3.94 -24.59
C GLY A 194 5.63 -3.47 -24.35
N TRP A 195 5.04 -3.76 -23.19
CA TRP A 195 3.73 -3.22 -22.82
C TRP A 195 3.83 -1.78 -22.31
N GLN A 196 3.06 -0.85 -22.92
CA GLN A 196 2.96 0.57 -22.54
C GLN A 196 1.68 0.88 -21.75
#